data_AF-A0A9Q5TH77-F1
#
_entry.id   AF-A0A9Q5TH77-F1
#
_cell.length_a   1.000
_cell.length_b   1.000
_cell.length_c   1.000
_cell.angle_alpha   90.00
_cell.angle_beta   90.00
_cell.angle_gamma   90.00
#
_symmetry.space_group_name_H-M   'P 1'
#
loop_
_entity.id
_entity.type
_entity.pdbx_description
1 polymer ?
#
loop_
_entity_poly.entity_id
_entity_poly.type
_entity_poly.pdbx_seq_one_letter_code
_entity_poly.pdbx_strand_id
1 'polypeptide(L)'
;MNITINTPSVKTILDVQCDHCNFTGTIDYEAPRISKLTVGGKITFDNALCPQCKTGEIFAPGGQYVRDDATGRMNRTGDANISL
;
A
#
# COMPACT_ATOMS: atom_id res chain seq x y z
N MET A 1 -16.82 13.26 -26.59
CA MET A 1 -16.63 11.80 -26.43
C MET A 1 -16.03 11.60 -25.07
N ASN A 2 -16.78 10.99 -24.14
CA ASN A 2 -16.28 10.69 -22.79
C ASN A 2 -15.81 9.24 -22.80
N ILE A 3 -14.51 9.03 -22.62
CA ILE A 3 -13.94 7.68 -22.47
C ILE A 3 -14.04 7.34 -21.00
N THR A 4 -14.91 6.38 -20.65
CA THR A 4 -14.99 5.82 -19.31
C THR A 4 -14.07 4.60 -19.25
N ILE A 5 -12.96 4.71 -18.53
CA ILE A 5 -12.05 3.59 -18.28
C ILE A 5 -12.54 2.86 -17.02
N ASN A 6 -13.32 1.79 -17.21
CA ASN A 6 -13.70 0.89 -16.13
C ASN A 6 -12.57 -0.11 -15.86
N THR A 7 -11.58 0.28 -15.06
CA THR A 7 -10.63 -0.69 -14.50
C THR A 7 -11.32 -1.46 -13.38
N PRO A 8 -11.55 -2.78 -13.49
CA PRO A 8 -12.12 -3.54 -12.39
C PRO A 8 -11.20 -3.44 -11.17
N SER A 9 -11.81 -3.19 -10.01
CA SER A 9 -11.11 -3.26 -8.74
C SER A 9 -10.65 -4.69 -8.49
N VAL A 10 -9.43 -4.84 -7.98
CA VAL A 10 -8.86 -6.10 -7.56
C VAL A 10 -8.36 -5.97 -6.13
N LYS A 11 -8.44 -7.08 -5.40
CA LYS A 11 -7.81 -7.21 -4.09
C LYS A 11 -6.34 -6.85 -4.18
N THR A 12 -5.90 -5.96 -3.30
CA THR A 12 -4.52 -5.52 -3.17
C THR A 12 -4.08 -5.63 -1.71
N ILE A 13 -2.92 -6.24 -1.49
CA ILE A 13 -2.37 -6.48 -0.15
C ILE A 13 -1.08 -5.68 -0.01
N LEU A 14 -0.96 -4.89 1.06
CA LEU A 14 0.26 -4.13 1.40
C LEU A 14 0.79 -4.54 2.77
N ASP A 15 2.11 -4.56 2.91
CA ASP A 15 2.76 -4.59 4.22
C ASP A 15 2.67 -3.23 4.88
N VAL A 16 2.29 -3.24 6.15
CA VAL A 16 2.08 -2.02 6.94
C VAL A 16 2.85 -2.06 8.25
N GLN A 17 3.17 -0.87 8.74
CA GLN A 17 3.83 -0.61 10.01
C GLN A 17 3.00 0.39 10.82
N CYS A 18 3.11 0.36 12.14
CA CYS A 18 2.54 1.40 13.00
C CYS A 18 3.54 2.54 13.21
N ASP A 19 3.05 3.77 13.26
CA ASP A 19 3.85 4.96 13.55
C ASP A 19 4.13 5.18 15.06
N HIS A 20 3.46 4.43 15.93
CA HIS A 20 3.52 4.61 17.39
C HIS A 20 4.11 3.41 18.14
N CYS A 21 4.15 2.22 17.53
CA CYS A 21 4.70 1.02 18.15
C CYS A 21 5.36 0.09 17.11
N ASN A 22 6.04 -0.96 17.56
CA ASN A 22 6.78 -1.88 16.67
C ASN A 22 5.87 -2.90 15.92
N PHE A 23 4.60 -2.55 15.71
CA PHE A 23 3.68 -3.43 14.98
C PHE A 23 4.04 -3.45 13.48
N THR A 24 4.07 -4.67 12.93
CA THR A 24 4.13 -4.93 11.49
C THR A 24 3.01 -5.89 11.11
N GLY A 25 2.34 -5.66 9.98
CA GLY A 25 1.26 -6.52 9.53
C GLY A 25 0.93 -6.31 8.06
N THR A 26 -0.28 -6.69 7.67
CA THR A 26 -0.79 -6.50 6.31
C THR A 26 -2.16 -5.84 6.34
N ILE A 27 -2.49 -5.13 5.27
CA ILE A 27 -3.83 -4.63 5.01
C ILE A 27 -4.29 -5.07 3.62
N ASP A 28 -5.56 -5.44 3.53
CA ASP A 28 -6.24 -5.80 2.29
C ASP A 28 -7.18 -4.66 1.90
N TYR A 29 -7.14 -4.22 0.65
CA TYR A 29 -8.06 -3.22 0.11
C TYR A 29 -8.36 -3.46 -1.37
N GLU A 30 -9.49 -2.92 -1.84
CA GLU A 30 -9.88 -2.98 -3.25
C GLU A 30 -9.39 -1.73 -3.98
N ALA A 31 -8.65 -1.93 -5.07
CA ALA A 31 -8.13 -0.84 -5.90
C ALA A 31 -8.02 -1.27 -7.36
N PRO A 32 -7.93 -0.34 -8.32
CA PRO A 32 -7.60 -0.67 -9.70
C PRO A 32 -6.33 -1.52 -9.76
N ARG A 33 -6.26 -2.44 -10.74
CA ARG A 33 -5.08 -3.29 -10.90
C ARG A 33 -3.85 -2.44 -11.23
N ILE A 34 -2.93 -2.33 -10.27
CA ILE A 34 -1.63 -1.68 -10.41
C ILE A 34 -0.54 -2.76 -10.44
N SER A 35 0.22 -2.85 -11.54
CA SER A 35 1.30 -3.83 -11.67
C SER A 35 2.59 -3.40 -10.96
N LYS A 36 2.87 -2.09 -10.93
CA LYS A 36 4.03 -1.47 -10.28
C LYS A 36 3.63 -0.13 -9.68
N LEU A 37 4.18 0.19 -8.51
CA LEU A 37 3.94 1.45 -7.80
C LEU A 37 5.27 2.00 -7.28
N THR A 38 5.50 3.30 -7.40
CA THR A 38 6.62 3.99 -6.74
C THR A 38 6.04 5.09 -5.85
N VAL A 39 6.35 5.05 -4.56
CA VAL A 39 5.81 5.99 -3.56
C VAL A 39 6.95 6.66 -2.84
N GLY A 40 7.02 8.00 -2.91
CA GLY A 40 8.10 8.76 -2.29
C GLY A 40 7.96 8.99 -0.78
N GLY A 41 6.73 8.96 -0.27
CA GLY A 41 6.41 9.07 1.16
C GLY A 41 5.78 7.78 1.68
N LYS A 42 4.96 7.86 2.73
CA LYS A 42 4.16 6.71 3.19
C LYS A 42 2.83 6.60 2.44
N ILE A 43 2.33 5.38 2.27
CA ILE A 43 0.93 5.14 1.88
C ILE A 43 0.10 5.12 3.16
N THR A 44 -0.83 6.06 3.30
CA THR A 44 -1.78 6.14 4.42
C THR A 44 -3.12 5.54 4.01
N PHE A 45 -3.89 5.09 4.99
CA PHE A 45 -5.20 4.50 4.79
C PHE A 45 -6.20 5.22 5.71
N ASP A 46 -7.33 5.63 5.16
CA ASP A 46 -8.33 6.38 5.93
C ASP A 46 -8.85 5.55 7.11
N ASN A 47 -8.79 6.13 8.31
CA ASN A 47 -9.26 5.53 9.57
C ASN A 47 -8.60 4.19 9.94
N ALA A 48 -7.39 3.91 9.45
CA ALA A 48 -6.70 2.66 9.74
C ALA A 48 -5.83 2.78 11.01
N LEU A 49 -6.43 2.51 12.16
CA LEU A 49 -5.73 2.46 13.45
C LEU A 49 -4.91 1.17 13.60
N CYS A 50 -3.77 1.28 14.29
CA CYS A 50 -2.94 0.15 14.62
C CYS A 50 -3.68 -0.85 15.53
N PRO A 51 -3.77 -2.13 15.14
CA PRO A 51 -4.51 -3.12 15.90
C PRO A 51 -3.89 -3.43 17.26
N GLN A 52 -2.57 -3.24 17.40
CA GLN A 52 -1.82 -3.51 18.63
C GLN A 52 -1.93 -2.39 19.68
N CYS A 53 -1.51 -1.16 19.37
CA CYS A 53 -1.51 -0.06 20.35
C CYS A 53 -2.81 0.76 20.38
N LYS A 54 -3.68 0.67 19.36
CA LYS A 54 -4.91 1.46 19.21
C LYS A 54 -4.74 3.00 19.20
N THR A 55 -3.52 3.50 19.29
CA THR A 55 -3.19 4.94 19.32
C THR A 55 -2.59 5.43 18.01
N GLY A 56 -1.67 4.66 17.43
CA GLY A 56 -1.02 5.02 16.17
C GLY A 56 -1.83 4.62 14.94
N GLU A 57 -1.49 5.20 13.80
CA GLU A 57 -2.01 4.80 12.49
C GLU A 57 -1.11 3.72 11.87
N ILE A 58 -1.70 2.91 10.98
CA ILE A 58 -0.91 2.02 10.12
C ILE A 58 -0.66 2.67 8.76
N PHE A 59 0.55 2.45 8.24
CA PHE A 59 0.96 2.96 6.93
C PHE A 59 1.83 1.93 6.22
N ALA A 60 1.81 1.93 4.89
CA ALA A 60 2.82 1.21 4.12
C ALA A 60 4.01 2.14 3.86
N PRO A 61 5.27 1.67 4.00
CA PRO A 61 6.46 2.49 3.74
C PRO A 61 6.48 3.09 2.31
N GLY A 62 7.30 4.10 2.10
CA GLY A 62 7.66 4.51 0.74
C GLY A 62 8.54 3.48 0.07
N GLY A 63 8.57 3.44 -1.26
CA GLY A 63 9.38 2.48 -1.99
C GLY A 63 8.89 2.18 -3.39
N GLN A 64 9.61 1.27 -4.03
CA GLN A 64 9.18 0.60 -5.26
C GLN A 64 8.48 -0.70 -4.90
N TYR A 65 7.35 -0.95 -5.56
CA TYR A 65 6.51 -2.11 -5.36
C TYR A 65 6.20 -2.81 -6.68
N VAL A 66 6.19 -4.14 -6.64
CA VAL A 66 5.77 -4.99 -7.76
C VAL A 66 4.66 -5.92 -7.28
N ARG A 67 3.56 -5.97 -8.04
CA ARG A 67 2.44 -6.86 -7.74
C ARG A 67 2.82 -8.32 -8.02
N ASP A 68 2.54 -9.19 -7.07
CA ASP A 68 2.37 -10.62 -7.31
C ASP A 68 0.91 -10.87 -7.71
N ASP A 69 0.68 -11.22 -8.98
CA ASP A 69 -0.66 -11.44 -9.51
C ASP A 69 -1.34 -12.71 -8.95
N ALA A 70 -0.59 -13.68 -8.41
CA ALA A 70 -1.17 -14.87 -7.81
C ALA A 70 -1.84 -14.57 -6.46
N THR A 71 -1.24 -13.65 -5.68
CA THR A 71 -1.70 -13.33 -4.32
C THR A 71 -2.38 -11.96 -4.21
N GLY A 72 -2.17 -11.09 -5.20
CA GLY A 72 -2.59 -9.69 -5.17
C GLY A 72 -1.73 -8.79 -4.27
N ARG A 73 -0.59 -9.31 -3.77
CA ARG A 73 0.30 -8.59 -2.87
C ARG A 73 1.23 -7.64 -3.61
N MET A 74 1.41 -6.45 -3.08
CA MET A 74 2.41 -5.48 -3.53
C MET A 74 3.70 -5.70 -2.74
N ASN A 75 4.67 -6.38 -3.36
CA ASN A 75 5.96 -6.66 -2.73
C ASN A 75 6.89 -5.46 -2.91
N ARG A 76 7.41 -4.93 -1.79
CA ARG A 76 8.39 -3.85 -1.81
C ARG A 76 9.74 -4.38 -2.29
N THR A 77 10.26 -3.83 -3.39
CA THR A 77 11.52 -4.28 -4.00
C THR A 77 12.69 -3.32 -3.75
N GLY A 78 12.44 -2.13 -3.19
CA GLY A 78 13.47 -1.16 -2.89
C GLY A 78 12.92 0.16 -2.38
N ASP A 79 13.83 1.07 -2.03
CA ASP A 79 13.50 2.45 -1.67
C ASP A 79 13.05 3.24 -2.91
N ALA A 80 12.36 4.35 -2.68
CA ALA A 80 12.02 5.24 -3.76
C ALA A 80 13.28 6.01 -4.16
N ASN A 81 13.79 5.76 -5.38
CA ASN A 81 14.82 6.61 -5.98
C ASN A 81 14.19 7.95 -6.37
N ILE A 82 13.96 8.81 -5.39
CA ILE A 82 13.55 10.20 -5.61
C ILE A 82 14.85 11.00 -5.71
N SER A 83 15.21 11.41 -6.92
CA SER A 83 16.22 12.46 -7.07
C SER A 83 15.59 13.76 -6.54
N LEU A 84 16.11 14.26 -5.42
CA LEU A 84 15.78 15.58 -4.87
C LEU A 84 16.36 16.69 -5.75
#